data_AF-A4RZP5-F1
#
_entry.id   AF-A4RZP5-F1
#
_cell.length_a   1.000
_cell.length_b   1.000
_cell.length_c   1.000
_cell.angle_alpha   90.00
_cell.angle_beta   90.00
_cell.angle_gamma   90.00
#
_symmetry.space_group_name_H-M   'P 1'
#
loop_
_entity.id
_entity.type
_entity.pdbx_description
1 polymer ?
#
loop_
_entity_poly.entity_id
_entity_poly.type
_entity_poly.pdbx_seq_one_letter_code
_entity_poly.pdbx_strand_id
1 'polypeptide(L)'
;MARGRRAEAKAALDGAAVGRDDDDDDDATFALAALRAELPYHLNDARGSLDAMCAVHAMCAREAREARGAEAREAWRRRRDAAARGVARRHMLGDDPRAALVWLDALARSEPDEPAHFSAAGRAHLMMGDLEGARLCFEAAEKKTAALGEAATEAQRGRVLRDRGDYFLTGLRFPEARTAFAAAMAKGETDVAAKVNSAVAAVYDGDLNSSRALLESGLANVVNADVNSKARAFISPSVVKNLNSIYELTARSPAEAKRAMNDFIKLVAPEDFDVTCMAT
;
A
#
# COMPACT_ATOMS: atom_id res chain seq x y z
N MET A 1 -29.88 -20.70 5.90
CA MET A 1 -28.57 -21.40 5.94
C MET A 1 -27.36 -20.48 6.16
N ALA A 2 -27.34 -19.22 5.68
CA ALA A 2 -26.18 -18.33 5.83
C ALA A 2 -25.90 -17.80 7.26
N ARG A 3 -26.91 -17.73 8.14
CA ARG A 3 -26.75 -17.27 9.54
C ARG A 3 -26.08 -18.30 10.46
N GLY A 4 -26.24 -19.60 10.18
CA GLY A 4 -25.63 -20.68 10.99
C GLY A 4 -24.12 -20.76 10.82
N ARG A 5 -23.64 -20.68 9.57
CA ARG A 5 -22.20 -20.74 9.26
C ARG A 5 -21.40 -19.56 9.80
N ARG A 6 -22.04 -18.39 9.98
CA ARG A 6 -21.43 -17.19 10.56
C ARG A 6 -21.23 -17.31 12.08
N ALA A 7 -22.12 -18.04 12.75
CA ALA A 7 -22.00 -18.33 14.18
C ALA A 7 -20.97 -19.45 14.45
N GLU A 8 -20.91 -20.46 13.58
CA GLU A 8 -19.91 -21.54 13.65
C GLU A 8 -18.49 -21.04 13.37
N ALA A 9 -18.29 -20.13 12.42
CA ALA A 9 -16.99 -19.51 12.18
C ALA A 9 -16.53 -18.65 13.38
N LYS A 10 -17.45 -17.96 14.05
CA LYS A 10 -17.16 -17.18 15.26
C LYS A 10 -16.78 -18.09 16.43
N ALA A 11 -17.53 -19.17 16.65
CA ALA A 11 -17.26 -20.14 17.73
C ALA A 11 -15.94 -20.91 17.51
N ALA A 12 -15.57 -21.20 16.25
CA ALA A 12 -14.29 -21.82 15.92
C ALA A 12 -13.09 -20.89 16.16
N LEU A 13 -13.28 -19.56 16.08
CA LEU A 13 -12.24 -18.57 16.37
C LEU A 13 -12.03 -18.35 17.87
N ASP A 14 -13.09 -18.49 18.67
CA ASP A 14 -13.09 -18.28 20.12
C ASP A 14 -12.58 -19.49 20.93
N GLY A 15 -12.49 -20.68 20.33
CA GLY A 15 -12.20 -21.96 21.02
C GLY A 15 -10.73 -22.40 21.10
N ALA A 16 -9.78 -21.64 20.58
CA ALA A 16 -8.36 -22.02 20.60
C ALA A 16 -7.65 -21.50 21.87
N ALA A 17 -7.90 -22.16 23.00
CA ALA A 17 -7.03 -22.07 24.17
C ALA A 17 -6.14 -23.31 24.19
N VAL A 18 -4.91 -23.16 23.67
CA VAL A 18 -3.85 -24.17 23.73
C VAL A 18 -2.85 -23.75 24.81
N GLY A 19 -2.19 -24.74 25.42
CA GLY A 19 -1.41 -24.60 26.64
C GLY A 19 -0.22 -23.64 26.54
N ARG A 20 0.02 -22.94 27.65
CA ARG A 20 1.10 -21.97 27.87
C ARG A 20 2.48 -22.62 27.79
N ASP A 21 3.15 -22.41 26.67
CA ASP A 21 4.62 -22.26 26.60
C ASP A 21 4.88 -20.78 26.29
N ASP A 22 5.34 -20.02 27.29
CA ASP A 22 5.11 -18.58 27.41
C ASP A 22 5.83 -17.67 26.39
N ASP A 23 6.78 -18.16 25.57
CA ASP A 23 7.50 -17.31 24.59
C ASP A 23 7.11 -17.57 23.12
N ASP A 24 6.87 -18.83 22.72
CA ASP A 24 6.46 -19.18 21.34
C ASP A 24 4.95 -18.96 21.12
N ASP A 25 4.13 -19.09 22.17
CA ASP A 25 2.67 -18.94 22.10
C ASP A 25 2.26 -17.47 21.91
N ASP A 26 3.05 -16.52 22.44
CA ASP A 26 2.82 -15.08 22.32
C ASP A 26 2.96 -14.57 20.87
N ASP A 27 3.96 -15.06 20.14
CA ASP A 27 4.17 -14.70 18.73
C ASP A 27 3.11 -15.30 17.81
N ALA A 28 2.73 -16.56 18.04
CA ALA A 28 1.62 -17.20 17.34
C ALA A 28 0.29 -16.47 17.62
N THR A 29 0.07 -16.05 18.88
CA THR A 29 -1.13 -15.32 19.30
C THR A 29 -1.21 -13.94 18.66
N PHE A 30 -0.11 -13.17 18.61
CA PHE A 30 -0.09 -11.87 17.93
C PHE A 30 -0.32 -12.00 16.43
N ALA A 31 0.43 -12.89 15.76
CA ALA A 31 0.32 -13.06 14.32
C ALA A 31 -1.11 -13.46 13.90
N LEU A 32 -1.72 -14.39 14.65
CA LEU A 32 -3.11 -14.79 14.43
C LEU A 32 -4.09 -13.65 14.69
N ALA A 33 -3.90 -12.86 15.76
CA ALA A 33 -4.74 -11.71 16.05
C ALA A 33 -4.64 -10.62 14.95
N ALA A 34 -3.43 -10.34 14.48
CA ALA A 34 -3.20 -9.40 13.37
C ALA A 34 -3.87 -9.87 12.08
N LEU A 35 -3.70 -11.14 11.70
CA LEU A 35 -4.37 -11.72 10.53
C LEU A 35 -5.91 -11.67 10.66
N ARG A 36 -6.45 -12.00 11.83
CA ARG A 36 -7.89 -11.91 12.10
C ARG A 36 -8.41 -10.47 11.98
N ALA A 37 -7.62 -9.47 12.36
CA ALA A 37 -7.99 -8.07 12.22
C ALA A 37 -8.04 -7.57 10.76
N GLU A 38 -7.32 -8.24 9.84
CA GLU A 38 -7.35 -7.93 8.41
C GLU A 38 -8.60 -8.50 7.70
N LEU A 39 -9.12 -9.65 8.18
CA LEU A 39 -10.22 -10.37 7.53
C LEU A 39 -11.47 -9.53 7.23
N PRO A 40 -11.99 -8.69 8.15
CA PRO A 40 -13.21 -7.94 7.88
C PRO A 40 -13.08 -7.02 6.65
N TYR A 41 -11.90 -6.45 6.40
CA TYR A 41 -11.69 -5.59 5.23
C TYR A 41 -11.89 -6.36 3.93
N HIS A 42 -11.35 -7.57 3.84
CA HIS A 42 -11.53 -8.45 2.67
C HIS A 42 -12.97 -8.94 2.50
N LEU A 43 -13.78 -8.83 3.56
CA LEU A 43 -15.23 -9.08 3.54
C LEU A 43 -16.06 -7.81 3.34
N ASN A 44 -15.43 -6.72 2.87
CA ASN A 44 -16.04 -5.39 2.68
C ASN A 44 -16.59 -4.75 3.97
N ASP A 45 -16.02 -5.10 5.13
CA ASP A 45 -16.28 -4.48 6.42
C ASP A 45 -15.05 -3.68 6.89
N ALA A 46 -14.85 -2.52 6.26
CA ALA A 46 -13.72 -1.64 6.56
C ALA A 46 -13.72 -1.16 8.03
N ARG A 47 -14.90 -0.90 8.60
CA ARG A 47 -15.05 -0.47 9.98
C ARG A 47 -14.70 -1.59 10.96
N GLY A 48 -15.21 -2.80 10.74
CA GLY A 48 -14.86 -3.95 11.57
C GLY A 48 -13.36 -4.27 11.55
N SER A 49 -12.68 -4.07 10.41
CA SER A 49 -11.23 -4.25 10.32
C SER A 49 -10.49 -3.19 11.12
N LEU A 50 -10.90 -1.93 11.02
CA LEU A 50 -10.32 -0.83 11.78
C LEU A 50 -10.48 -1.05 13.30
N ASP A 51 -11.69 -1.40 13.74
CA ASP A 51 -11.99 -1.69 15.15
C ASP A 51 -11.11 -2.85 15.67
N ALA A 52 -10.98 -3.91 14.87
CA ALA A 52 -10.13 -5.06 15.21
C ALA A 52 -8.64 -4.70 15.28
N MET A 53 -8.12 -3.90 14.35
CA MET A 53 -6.73 -3.44 14.40
C MET A 53 -6.45 -2.55 15.61
N CYS A 54 -7.38 -1.65 15.96
CA CYS A 54 -7.30 -0.85 17.18
C CYS A 54 -7.28 -1.73 18.43
N ALA A 55 -8.06 -2.83 18.45
CA ALA A 55 -8.04 -3.80 19.54
C ALA A 55 -6.68 -4.52 19.64
N VAL A 56 -6.09 -4.95 18.51
CA VAL A 56 -4.73 -5.54 18.49
C VAL A 56 -3.70 -4.55 19.00
N HIS A 57 -3.76 -3.28 18.55
CA HIS A 57 -2.88 -2.22 19.06
C HIS A 57 -3.01 -2.05 20.58
N ALA A 58 -4.25 -2.00 21.10
CA ALA A 58 -4.51 -1.86 22.53
C ALA A 58 -4.02 -3.06 23.34
N MET A 59 -4.18 -4.29 22.81
CA MET A 59 -3.62 -5.51 23.38
C MET A 59 -2.10 -5.41 23.49
N CYS A 60 -1.39 -5.14 22.38
CA CYS A 60 0.07 -5.01 22.40
C CYS A 60 0.55 -3.92 23.36
N ALA A 61 -0.18 -2.81 23.46
CA ALA A 61 0.14 -1.74 24.41
C ALA A 61 -0.04 -2.17 25.88
N ARG A 62 -1.02 -3.04 26.19
CA ARG A 62 -1.20 -3.63 27.52
C ARG A 62 -0.06 -4.59 27.82
N GLU A 63 0.21 -5.54 26.92
CA GLU A 63 1.28 -6.52 27.10
C GLU A 63 2.65 -5.84 27.27
N ALA A 64 2.92 -4.75 26.52
CA ALA A 64 4.15 -3.97 26.69
C ALA A 64 4.31 -3.31 28.08
N ARG A 65 3.21 -3.06 28.79
CA ARG A 65 3.24 -2.51 30.17
C ARG A 65 3.42 -3.61 31.20
N GLU A 66 2.80 -4.77 30.97
CA GLU A 66 2.75 -5.90 31.89
C GLU A 66 3.96 -6.83 31.75
N ALA A 67 4.63 -6.81 30.60
CA ALA A 67 5.76 -7.67 30.30
C ALA A 67 6.92 -7.48 31.30
N ARG A 68 7.44 -8.63 31.75
CA ARG A 68 8.59 -8.70 32.65
C ARG A 68 9.86 -8.74 31.83
N GLY A 69 10.78 -7.81 32.10
CA GLY A 69 12.04 -7.68 31.37
C GLY A 69 12.01 -6.61 30.27
N ALA A 70 13.19 -6.11 29.90
CA ALA A 70 13.30 -5.04 28.91
C ALA A 70 13.02 -5.55 27.49
N GLU A 71 13.48 -6.76 27.17
CA GLU A 71 13.37 -7.38 25.85
C GLU A 71 11.93 -7.70 25.47
N ALA A 72 11.18 -8.39 26.34
CA ALA A 72 9.76 -8.68 26.13
C ALA A 72 8.94 -7.39 25.96
N ARG A 73 9.20 -6.37 26.78
CA ARG A 73 8.55 -5.04 26.64
C ARG A 73 8.86 -4.39 25.29
N GLU A 74 10.09 -4.51 24.81
CA GLU A 74 10.49 -3.98 23.51
C GLU A 74 9.85 -4.76 22.34
N ALA A 75 9.77 -6.08 22.44
CA ALA A 75 9.06 -6.91 21.46
C ALA A 75 7.57 -6.49 21.34
N TRP A 76 6.89 -6.33 22.46
CA TRP A 76 5.50 -5.85 22.47
C TRP A 76 5.33 -4.42 21.97
N ARG A 77 6.30 -3.52 22.21
CA ARG A 77 6.32 -2.18 21.60
C ARG A 77 6.44 -2.24 20.08
N ARG A 78 7.34 -3.07 19.53
CA ARG A 78 7.44 -3.26 18.08
C ARG A 78 6.15 -3.81 17.47
N ARG A 79 5.50 -4.77 18.13
CA ARG A 79 4.19 -5.32 17.70
C ARG A 79 3.08 -4.25 17.74
N ARG A 80 3.05 -3.43 18.81
CA ARG A 80 2.14 -2.28 18.91
C ARG A 80 2.34 -1.30 17.74
N ASP A 81 3.58 -0.94 17.45
CA ASP A 81 3.89 0.02 16.38
C ASP A 81 3.58 -0.56 14.99
N ALA A 82 3.75 -1.87 14.80
CA ALA A 82 3.27 -2.57 13.61
C ALA A 82 1.74 -2.50 13.45
N ALA A 83 0.98 -2.71 14.53
CA ALA A 83 -0.48 -2.57 14.51
C ALA A 83 -0.91 -1.12 14.22
N ALA A 84 -0.24 -0.12 14.82
CA ALA A 84 -0.50 1.29 14.54
C ALA A 84 -0.24 1.66 13.07
N ARG A 85 0.80 1.10 12.43
CA ARG A 85 1.04 1.25 10.99
C ARG A 85 -0.11 0.66 10.16
N GLY A 86 -0.63 -0.49 10.58
CA GLY A 86 -1.84 -1.09 9.99
C GLY A 86 -3.05 -0.17 10.08
N VAL A 87 -3.34 0.38 11.27
CA VAL A 87 -4.43 1.33 11.50
C VAL A 87 -4.28 2.58 10.63
N ALA A 88 -3.09 3.20 10.59
CA ALA A 88 -2.81 4.35 9.74
C ALA A 88 -3.08 4.04 8.26
N ARG A 89 -2.63 2.87 7.78
CA ARG A 89 -2.89 2.42 6.40
C ARG A 89 -4.39 2.24 6.13
N ARG A 90 -5.17 1.73 7.09
CA ARG A 90 -6.62 1.57 6.94
C ARG A 90 -7.33 2.91 6.83
N HIS A 91 -6.97 3.90 7.63
CA HIS A 91 -7.49 5.26 7.48
C HIS A 91 -7.15 5.87 6.11
N MET A 92 -5.92 5.69 5.61
CA MET A 92 -5.54 6.14 4.26
C MET A 92 -6.37 5.46 3.15
N LEU A 93 -6.62 4.15 3.26
CA LEU A 93 -7.46 3.43 2.30
C LEU A 93 -8.94 3.82 2.39
N GLY A 94 -9.41 4.25 3.56
CA GLY A 94 -10.76 4.73 3.80
C GLY A 94 -10.97 6.23 3.53
N ASP A 95 -10.02 6.89 2.86
CA ASP A 95 -10.06 8.32 2.55
C ASP A 95 -10.18 9.24 3.79
N ASP A 96 -9.57 8.82 4.90
CA ASP A 96 -9.48 9.61 6.14
C ASP A 96 -8.01 9.92 6.49
N PRO A 97 -7.33 10.79 5.71
CA PRO A 97 -5.93 11.11 5.94
C PRO A 97 -5.67 11.82 7.27
N ARG A 98 -6.68 12.50 7.84
CA ARG A 98 -6.55 13.20 9.14
C ARG A 98 -6.40 12.22 10.29
N ALA A 99 -7.24 11.19 10.34
CA ALA A 99 -7.10 10.15 11.33
C ALA A 99 -5.79 9.37 11.14
N ALA A 100 -5.37 9.12 9.89
CA ALA A 100 -4.07 8.51 9.61
C ALA A 100 -2.90 9.31 10.20
N LEU A 101 -2.92 10.65 10.07
CA LEU A 101 -1.87 11.52 10.61
C LEU A 101 -1.74 11.42 12.14
N VAL A 102 -2.82 11.22 12.89
CA VAL A 102 -2.75 11.02 14.36
C VAL A 102 -1.88 9.81 14.70
N TRP A 103 -2.05 8.71 13.97
CA TRP A 103 -1.26 7.49 14.16
C TRP A 103 0.18 7.66 13.67
N LEU A 104 0.39 8.29 12.52
CA LEU A 104 1.71 8.53 11.96
C LEU A 104 2.55 9.47 12.81
N ASP A 105 1.94 10.48 13.42
CA ASP A 105 2.58 11.41 14.35
C ASP A 105 2.98 10.70 15.67
N ALA A 106 2.15 9.79 16.18
CA ALA A 106 2.52 8.93 17.30
C ALA A 106 3.68 7.99 16.96
N LEU A 107 3.65 7.37 15.77
CA LEU A 107 4.73 6.52 15.27
C LEU A 107 6.03 7.28 15.07
N ALA A 108 5.99 8.49 14.49
CA ALA A 108 7.15 9.34 14.29
C ALA A 108 7.79 9.80 15.62
N ARG A 109 7.03 9.83 16.72
CA ARG A 109 7.60 10.03 18.07
C ARG A 109 8.20 8.77 18.66
N SER A 110 7.64 7.60 18.38
CA SER A 110 8.12 6.29 18.88
C SER A 110 9.38 5.84 18.15
N GLU A 111 9.39 5.96 16.83
CA GLU A 111 10.43 5.52 15.91
C GLU A 111 10.89 6.73 15.07
N PRO A 112 11.56 7.73 15.68
CA PRO A 112 11.85 8.99 15.01
C PRO A 112 12.76 8.83 13.80
N ASP A 113 13.58 7.79 13.73
CA ASP A 113 14.52 7.58 12.64
C ASP A 113 13.97 6.76 11.47
N GLU A 114 12.72 6.26 11.56
CA GLU A 114 12.08 5.48 10.50
C GLU A 114 11.57 6.40 9.38
N PRO A 115 12.18 6.40 8.16
CA PRO A 115 11.77 7.30 7.08
C PRO A 115 10.34 7.03 6.57
N ALA A 116 9.87 5.78 6.68
CA ALA A 116 8.57 5.38 6.13
C ALA A 116 7.39 6.13 6.76
N HIS A 117 7.50 6.56 8.02
CA HIS A 117 6.45 7.29 8.73
C HIS A 117 6.24 8.68 8.13
N PHE A 118 7.34 9.38 7.84
CA PHE A 118 7.34 10.68 7.20
C PHE A 118 6.87 10.59 5.75
N SER A 119 7.34 9.58 5.01
CA SER A 119 6.81 9.26 3.67
C SER A 119 5.29 9.05 3.68
N ALA A 120 4.76 8.31 4.65
CA ALA A 120 3.32 8.09 4.77
C ALA A 120 2.55 9.36 5.16
N ALA A 121 3.10 10.17 6.07
CA ALA A 121 2.50 11.45 6.46
C ALA A 121 2.46 12.42 5.27
N GLY A 122 3.52 12.48 4.47
CA GLY A 122 3.55 13.33 3.27
C GLY A 122 2.47 12.95 2.26
N ARG A 123 2.22 11.65 2.05
CA ARG A 123 1.09 11.20 1.22
C ARG A 123 -0.27 11.55 1.80
N ALA A 124 -0.43 11.50 3.13
CA ALA A 124 -1.67 11.95 3.79
C ALA A 124 -1.91 13.44 3.57
N HIS A 125 -0.85 14.27 3.63
CA HIS A 125 -0.93 15.69 3.29
C HIS A 125 -1.31 15.91 1.82
N LEU A 126 -0.72 15.15 0.87
CA LEU A 126 -1.13 15.21 -0.54
C LEU A 126 -2.62 14.88 -0.74
N MET A 127 -3.16 13.86 -0.06
CA MET A 127 -4.58 13.53 -0.13
C MET A 127 -5.50 14.67 0.32
N MET A 128 -5.02 15.53 1.22
CA MET A 128 -5.75 16.71 1.68
C MET A 128 -5.50 17.96 0.81
N GLY A 129 -4.65 17.87 -0.22
CA GLY A 129 -4.20 19.01 -1.02
C GLY A 129 -3.20 19.92 -0.31
N ASP A 130 -2.65 19.50 0.83
CA ASP A 130 -1.65 20.26 1.58
C ASP A 130 -0.23 20.00 1.03
N LEU A 131 0.12 20.74 -0.01
CA LEU A 131 1.44 20.61 -0.66
C LEU A 131 2.59 21.00 0.28
N GLU A 132 2.40 21.95 1.19
CA GLU A 132 3.47 22.41 2.07
C GLU A 132 3.74 21.40 3.19
N GLY A 133 2.69 20.87 3.82
CA GLY A 133 2.82 19.76 4.77
C GLY A 133 3.47 18.53 4.12
N ALA A 134 3.07 18.21 2.88
CA ALA A 134 3.66 17.11 2.13
C ALA A 134 5.17 17.33 1.88
N ARG A 135 5.56 18.53 1.46
CA ARG A 135 6.97 18.90 1.22
C ARG A 135 7.81 18.69 2.47
N LEU A 136 7.38 19.22 3.61
CA LEU A 136 8.09 19.10 4.89
C LEU A 136 8.27 17.64 5.31
N CYS A 137 7.23 16.81 5.15
CA CYS A 137 7.30 15.39 5.44
C CYS A 137 8.25 14.64 4.50
N PHE A 138 8.20 14.90 3.19
CA PHE A 138 9.07 14.24 2.23
C PHE A 138 10.54 14.65 2.39
N GLU A 139 10.83 15.91 2.67
CA GLU A 139 12.19 16.37 3.00
C GLU A 139 12.74 15.67 4.25
N ALA A 140 11.90 15.47 5.27
CA ALA A 140 12.27 14.71 6.46
C ALA A 140 12.56 13.24 6.12
N ALA A 141 11.74 12.60 5.28
CA ALA A 141 11.94 11.23 4.83
C ALA A 141 13.24 11.08 4.01
N GLU A 142 13.50 12.01 3.09
CA GLU A 142 14.73 12.07 2.29
C GLU A 142 15.96 12.23 3.19
N LYS A 143 15.93 13.17 4.14
CA LYS A 143 17.04 13.40 5.08
C LYS A 143 17.34 12.15 5.90
N LYS A 144 16.32 11.46 6.41
CA LYS A 144 16.49 10.24 7.21
C LYS A 144 17.01 9.08 6.37
N THR A 145 16.50 8.91 5.16
CA THR A 145 17.00 7.92 4.20
C THR A 145 18.46 8.18 3.82
N ALA A 146 18.83 9.45 3.64
CA ALA A 146 20.22 9.84 3.37
C ALA A 146 21.14 9.58 4.57
N ALA A 147 20.66 9.83 5.80
CA ALA A 147 21.42 9.58 7.02
C ALA A 147 21.75 8.09 7.25
N LEU A 148 20.93 7.18 6.73
CA LEU A 148 21.22 5.73 6.74
C LEU A 148 22.42 5.37 5.84
N GLY A 149 22.83 6.24 4.91
CA GLY A 149 23.98 6.00 4.03
C GLY A 149 23.85 4.68 3.27
N GLU A 150 24.88 3.83 3.31
CA GLU A 150 24.89 2.49 2.69
C GLU A 150 23.92 1.50 3.36
N ALA A 151 23.46 1.76 4.58
CA ALA A 151 22.46 0.92 5.24
C ALA A 151 21.04 1.11 4.69
N ALA A 152 20.81 2.15 3.88
CA ALA A 152 19.53 2.35 3.21
C ALA A 152 19.32 1.30 2.12
N THR A 153 18.22 0.54 2.25
CA THR A 153 17.80 -0.42 1.23
C THR A 153 17.38 0.30 -0.06
N GLU A 154 17.53 -0.37 -1.21
CA GLU A 154 17.04 0.17 -2.50
C GLU A 154 15.53 0.48 -2.46
N ALA A 155 14.75 -0.27 -1.68
CA ALA A 155 13.32 0.01 -1.46
C ALA A 155 13.09 1.34 -0.72
N GLN A 156 13.92 1.69 0.27
CA GLN A 156 13.84 2.99 0.96
C GLN A 156 14.25 4.12 0.01
N ARG A 157 15.32 3.94 -0.78
CA ARG A 157 15.74 4.93 -1.79
C ARG A 157 14.69 5.13 -2.89
N GLY A 158 14.11 4.04 -3.39
CA GLY A 158 13.03 4.09 -4.37
C GLY A 158 11.78 4.77 -3.83
N ARG A 159 11.43 4.53 -2.55
CA ARG A 159 10.27 5.16 -1.90
C ARG A 159 10.35 6.68 -1.89
N VAL A 160 11.49 7.26 -1.49
CA VAL A 160 11.64 8.72 -1.44
C VAL A 160 11.59 9.35 -2.83
N LEU A 161 12.14 8.67 -3.85
CA LEU A 161 12.05 9.11 -5.25
C LEU A 161 10.61 9.07 -5.77
N ARG A 162 9.86 8.01 -5.41
CA ARG A 162 8.44 7.90 -5.75
C ARG A 162 7.63 9.00 -5.05
N ASP A 163 7.87 9.23 -3.75
CA ASP A 163 7.20 10.29 -3.00
C ASP A 163 7.46 11.68 -3.61
N ARG A 164 8.68 11.92 -4.10
CA ARG A 164 9.02 13.13 -4.87
C ARG A 164 8.26 13.22 -6.20
N GLY A 165 8.07 12.09 -6.89
CA GLY A 165 7.23 12.01 -8.07
C GLY A 165 5.76 12.35 -7.76
N ASP A 166 5.21 11.79 -6.68
CA ASP A 166 3.84 12.05 -6.22
C ASP A 166 3.65 13.53 -5.86
N TYR A 167 4.65 14.16 -5.22
CA TYR A 167 4.65 15.59 -4.93
C TYR A 167 4.56 16.44 -6.20
N PHE A 168 5.44 16.18 -7.18
CA PHE A 168 5.43 16.94 -8.44
C PHE A 168 4.17 16.69 -9.26
N LEU A 169 3.67 15.45 -9.29
CA LEU A 169 2.43 15.12 -9.99
C LEU A 169 1.25 15.91 -9.41
N THR A 170 1.12 15.93 -8.08
CA THR A 170 0.07 16.69 -7.39
C THR A 170 0.22 18.20 -7.58
N GLY A 171 1.47 18.68 -7.64
CA GLY A 171 1.81 20.07 -7.96
C GLY A 171 1.74 20.42 -9.45
N LEU A 172 1.22 19.54 -10.31
CA LEU A 172 1.07 19.73 -11.76
C LEU A 172 2.39 19.98 -12.51
N ARG A 173 3.51 19.51 -11.95
CA ARG A 173 4.86 19.56 -12.54
C ARG A 173 5.20 18.23 -13.19
N PHE A 174 4.52 17.94 -14.30
CA PHE A 174 4.53 16.62 -14.92
C PHE A 174 5.91 16.15 -15.41
N PRO A 175 6.76 17.00 -16.04
CA PRO A 175 8.09 16.59 -16.45
C PRO A 175 8.97 16.15 -15.26
N GLU A 176 8.97 16.92 -14.17
CA GLU A 176 9.72 16.60 -12.96
C GLU A 176 9.17 15.35 -12.26
N ALA A 177 7.85 15.16 -12.27
CA ALA A 177 7.22 13.94 -11.77
C ALA A 177 7.71 12.71 -12.55
N ARG A 178 7.72 12.77 -13.89
CA ARG A 178 8.20 11.69 -14.76
C ARG A 178 9.66 11.36 -14.49
N THR A 179 10.53 12.37 -14.34
CA THR A 179 11.94 12.16 -13.99
C THR A 179 12.10 11.46 -12.64
N ALA A 180 11.34 11.89 -11.62
CA ALA A 180 11.39 11.28 -10.30
C ALA A 180 10.88 9.83 -10.30
N PHE A 181 9.77 9.54 -10.99
CA PHE A 181 9.26 8.17 -11.11
C PHE A 181 10.20 7.27 -11.92
N ALA A 182 10.84 7.77 -12.97
CA ALA A 182 11.85 7.02 -13.71
C ALA A 182 13.04 6.65 -12.81
N ALA A 183 13.51 7.58 -11.98
CA ALA A 183 14.55 7.32 -10.99
C ALA A 183 14.09 6.29 -9.93
N ALA A 184 12.84 6.36 -9.48
CA ALA A 184 12.27 5.38 -8.54
C ALA A 184 12.23 3.96 -9.14
N MET A 185 11.76 3.82 -10.39
CA MET A 185 11.72 2.55 -11.10
C MET A 185 13.13 1.97 -11.33
N ALA A 186 14.15 2.81 -11.51
CA ALA A 186 15.53 2.36 -11.62
C ALA A 186 16.10 1.80 -10.29
N LYS A 187 15.49 2.13 -9.14
CA LYS A 187 15.82 1.59 -7.81
C LYS A 187 15.00 0.35 -7.45
N GLY A 188 13.91 0.09 -8.17
CA GLY A 188 13.07 -1.08 -7.95
C GLY A 188 12.18 -1.35 -9.15
N GLU A 189 12.42 -2.46 -9.84
CA GLU A 189 11.79 -2.83 -11.12
C GLU A 189 10.25 -3.05 -11.03
N THR A 190 9.69 -3.15 -9.83
CA THR A 190 8.29 -3.56 -9.60
C THR A 190 7.41 -2.51 -8.93
N ASP A 191 7.83 -1.24 -8.91
CA ASP A 191 6.98 -0.16 -8.36
C ASP A 191 5.84 0.20 -9.32
N VAL A 192 4.73 -0.53 -9.18
CA VAL A 192 3.48 -0.33 -9.92
C VAL A 192 3.01 1.11 -9.81
N ALA A 193 3.05 1.69 -8.61
CA ALA A 193 2.55 3.04 -8.36
C ALA A 193 3.38 4.08 -9.12
N ALA A 194 4.72 3.98 -9.07
CA ALA A 194 5.59 4.88 -9.83
C ALA A 194 5.32 4.80 -11.34
N LYS A 195 5.13 3.60 -11.89
CA LYS A 195 4.87 3.41 -13.32
C LYS A 195 3.50 3.95 -13.74
N VAL A 196 2.45 3.68 -12.96
CA VAL A 196 1.10 4.19 -13.22
C VAL A 196 1.05 5.71 -13.10
N ASN A 197 1.63 6.28 -12.05
CA ASN A 197 1.65 7.72 -11.84
C ASN A 197 2.51 8.45 -12.89
N SER A 198 3.59 7.83 -13.37
CA SER A 198 4.37 8.34 -14.51
C SER A 198 3.57 8.34 -15.82
N ALA A 199 2.76 7.29 -16.05
CA ALA A 199 1.85 7.26 -17.20
C ALA A 199 0.78 8.36 -17.10
N VAL A 200 0.19 8.57 -15.92
CA VAL A 200 -0.74 9.68 -15.68
C VAL A 200 -0.07 11.03 -15.94
N ALA A 201 1.15 11.25 -15.46
CA ALA A 201 1.91 12.46 -15.75
C ALA A 201 2.12 12.66 -17.27
N ALA A 202 2.42 11.59 -18.01
CA ALA A 202 2.56 11.65 -19.46
C ALA A 202 1.25 12.01 -20.17
N VAL A 203 0.09 11.55 -19.69
CA VAL A 203 -1.23 11.98 -20.21
C VAL A 203 -1.41 13.49 -20.05
N TYR A 204 -1.14 14.03 -18.87
CA TYR A 204 -1.30 15.47 -18.61
C TYR A 204 -0.30 16.35 -19.38
N ASP A 205 0.85 15.79 -19.75
CA ASP A 205 1.86 16.42 -20.62
C ASP A 205 1.49 16.31 -22.12
N GLY A 206 0.37 15.65 -22.46
CA GLY A 206 -0.09 15.44 -23.84
C GLY A 206 0.58 14.27 -24.57
N ASP A 207 1.44 13.50 -23.88
CA ASP A 207 2.21 12.38 -24.43
C ASP A 207 1.50 11.04 -24.20
N LEU A 208 0.35 10.89 -24.86
CA LEU A 208 -0.50 9.69 -24.76
C LEU A 208 0.21 8.42 -25.24
N ASN A 209 1.14 8.53 -26.18
CA ASN A 209 1.91 7.40 -26.71
C ASN A 209 2.87 6.85 -25.66
N SER A 210 3.62 7.70 -24.96
CA SER A 210 4.46 7.24 -23.86
C SER A 210 3.64 6.68 -22.70
N SER A 211 2.51 7.30 -22.37
CA SER A 211 1.61 6.76 -21.34
C SER A 211 1.14 5.35 -21.69
N ARG A 212 0.68 5.15 -22.94
CA ARG A 212 0.27 3.84 -23.45
C ARG A 212 1.40 2.83 -23.36
N ALA A 213 2.58 3.17 -23.88
CA ALA A 213 3.73 2.27 -23.91
C ALA A 213 4.18 1.85 -22.49
N LEU A 214 4.15 2.77 -21.52
CA LEU A 214 4.47 2.48 -20.12
C LEU A 214 3.50 1.45 -19.52
N LEU A 215 2.20 1.62 -19.73
CA LEU A 215 1.18 0.74 -19.19
C LEU A 215 1.16 -0.63 -19.90
N GLU A 216 1.29 -0.67 -21.23
CA GLU A 216 1.40 -1.92 -22.00
C GLU A 216 2.67 -2.70 -21.62
N SER A 217 3.81 -2.02 -21.44
CA SER A 217 5.03 -2.64 -20.92
C SER A 217 4.83 -3.22 -19.52
N GLY A 218 4.10 -2.52 -18.65
CA GLY A 218 3.77 -3.04 -17.32
C GLY A 218 2.95 -4.33 -17.37
N LEU A 219 1.92 -4.39 -18.25
CA LEU A 219 1.14 -5.60 -18.46
C LEU A 219 1.96 -6.74 -19.08
N ALA A 220 2.82 -6.44 -20.06
CA ALA A 220 3.69 -7.45 -20.69
C ALA A 220 4.65 -8.09 -19.67
N ASN A 221 5.16 -7.31 -18.70
CA ASN A 221 6.01 -7.84 -17.64
C ASN A 221 5.29 -8.83 -16.72
N VAL A 222 3.95 -8.80 -16.66
CA VAL A 222 3.16 -9.76 -15.88
C VAL A 222 3.21 -11.17 -16.48
N VAL A 223 3.36 -11.29 -17.80
CA VAL A 223 3.39 -12.59 -18.50
C VAL A 223 4.54 -13.46 -18.04
N ASN A 224 5.70 -12.83 -17.88
CA ASN A 224 6.94 -13.52 -17.52
C ASN A 224 7.15 -13.57 -15.99
N ALA A 225 6.18 -13.07 -15.22
CA ALA A 225 6.28 -12.99 -13.78
C ALA A 225 5.76 -14.27 -13.13
N ASP A 226 6.50 -14.76 -12.13
CA ASP A 226 6.03 -15.82 -11.24
C ASP A 226 4.67 -15.44 -10.61
N VAL A 227 3.85 -16.45 -10.28
CA VAL A 227 2.54 -16.32 -9.65
C VAL A 227 2.61 -15.52 -8.34
N ASN A 228 3.75 -15.55 -7.65
CA ASN A 228 3.99 -14.80 -6.41
C ASN A 228 4.72 -13.46 -6.62
N SER A 229 4.98 -13.06 -7.87
CA SER A 229 5.72 -11.83 -8.17
C SER A 229 4.88 -10.58 -7.95
N LYS A 230 5.53 -9.55 -7.40
CA LYS A 230 4.94 -8.20 -7.25
C LYS A 230 4.52 -7.58 -8.59
N ALA A 231 5.08 -8.03 -9.71
CA ALA A 231 4.66 -7.58 -11.03
C ALA A 231 3.16 -7.82 -11.29
N ARG A 232 2.58 -8.87 -10.70
CA ARG A 232 1.14 -9.17 -10.85
C ARG A 232 0.24 -8.11 -10.22
N ALA A 233 0.74 -7.35 -9.24
CA ALA A 233 0.02 -6.20 -8.69
C ALA A 233 -0.20 -5.07 -9.71
N PHE A 234 0.46 -5.12 -10.88
CA PHE A 234 0.20 -4.20 -11.98
C PHE A 234 -1.20 -4.41 -12.60
N ILE A 235 -1.78 -5.61 -12.47
CA ILE A 235 -3.17 -5.86 -12.85
C ILE A 235 -4.07 -5.20 -11.80
N SER A 236 -4.49 -3.96 -12.08
CA SER A 236 -5.34 -3.17 -11.20
C SER A 236 -6.42 -2.41 -11.98
N PRO A 237 -7.58 -2.10 -11.37
CA PRO A 237 -8.63 -1.33 -12.02
C PRO A 237 -8.16 0.02 -12.57
N SER A 238 -7.18 0.66 -11.92
CA SER A 238 -6.61 1.93 -12.38
C SER A 238 -5.87 1.78 -13.71
N VAL A 239 -5.07 0.71 -13.87
CA VAL A 239 -4.34 0.45 -15.12
C VAL A 239 -5.32 0.19 -16.26
N VAL A 240 -6.34 -0.65 -16.03
CA VAL A 240 -7.34 -1.00 -17.02
C VAL A 240 -8.11 0.23 -17.49
N LYS A 241 -8.62 1.05 -16.55
CA LYS A 241 -9.37 2.26 -16.87
C LYS A 241 -8.52 3.29 -17.63
N ASN A 242 -7.27 3.47 -17.24
CA ASN A 242 -6.34 4.38 -17.92
C ASN A 242 -6.05 3.91 -19.34
N LEU A 243 -5.72 2.63 -19.53
CA LEU A 243 -5.48 2.07 -20.87
C LEU A 243 -6.73 2.13 -21.76
N ASN A 244 -7.91 1.80 -21.23
CA ASN A 244 -9.17 1.93 -21.96
C ASN A 244 -9.36 3.37 -22.48
N SER A 245 -9.14 4.37 -21.62
CA SER A 245 -9.27 5.77 -22.00
C SER A 245 -8.23 6.20 -23.03
N ILE A 246 -6.98 5.73 -22.89
CA ILE A 246 -5.90 6.04 -23.85
C ILE A 246 -6.13 5.36 -25.20
N TYR A 247 -6.69 4.14 -25.23
CA TYR A 247 -7.00 3.44 -26.48
C TYR A 247 -8.06 4.16 -27.30
N GLU A 248 -9.09 4.73 -26.68
CA GLU A 248 -10.09 5.54 -27.39
C GLU A 248 -9.48 6.74 -28.12
N LEU A 249 -8.36 7.27 -27.61
CA LEU A 249 -7.70 8.45 -28.18
C LEU A 249 -6.55 8.12 -29.13
N THR A 250 -5.88 6.98 -28.95
CA THR A 250 -4.61 6.68 -29.63
C THR A 250 -4.63 5.42 -30.51
N ALA A 251 -5.56 4.49 -30.28
CA ALA A 251 -5.58 3.24 -31.03
C ALA A 251 -6.23 3.46 -32.40
N ARG A 252 -5.66 2.85 -33.44
CA ARG A 252 -6.28 2.81 -34.77
C ARG A 252 -7.64 2.09 -34.77
N SER A 253 -7.78 1.11 -33.89
CA SER A 253 -8.98 0.30 -33.70
C SER A 253 -9.22 0.12 -32.19
N PRO A 254 -9.88 1.08 -31.52
CA PRO A 254 -10.07 1.04 -30.06
C PRO A 254 -10.78 -0.21 -29.58
N ALA A 255 -11.83 -0.64 -30.30
CA ALA A 255 -12.61 -1.83 -29.94
C ALA A 255 -11.80 -3.13 -30.00
N GLU A 256 -10.79 -3.24 -30.88
CA GLU A 256 -9.90 -4.40 -30.92
C GLU A 256 -8.86 -4.34 -29.81
N ALA A 257 -8.24 -3.17 -29.59
CA ALA A 257 -7.23 -2.99 -28.54
C ALA A 257 -7.81 -3.29 -27.14
N LYS A 258 -9.00 -2.76 -26.84
CA LYS A 258 -9.71 -3.03 -25.59
C LYS A 258 -10.07 -4.50 -25.41
N ARG A 259 -10.57 -5.16 -26.47
CA ARG A 259 -10.87 -6.60 -26.42
C ARG A 259 -9.62 -7.43 -26.14
N ALA A 260 -8.53 -7.18 -26.87
CA ALA A 260 -7.27 -7.89 -26.68
C ALA A 260 -6.73 -7.73 -25.24
N MET A 261 -6.77 -6.51 -24.70
CA MET A 261 -6.36 -6.26 -23.31
C MET A 261 -7.28 -6.98 -22.31
N ASN A 262 -8.60 -6.91 -22.47
CA ASN A 262 -9.54 -7.56 -21.56
C ASN A 262 -9.40 -9.09 -21.59
N ASP A 263 -9.19 -9.68 -22.76
CA ASP A 263 -8.98 -11.12 -22.89
C ASP A 263 -7.65 -11.55 -22.27
N PHE A 264 -6.60 -10.73 -22.39
CA PHE A 264 -5.36 -10.92 -21.67
C PHE A 264 -5.57 -10.89 -20.15
N ILE A 265 -6.24 -9.87 -19.62
CA ILE A 265 -6.48 -9.72 -18.18
C ILE A 265 -7.27 -10.91 -17.62
N LYS A 266 -8.30 -11.40 -18.32
CA LYS A 266 -9.05 -12.59 -17.88
C LYS A 266 -8.18 -13.84 -17.71
N LEU A 267 -7.10 -13.95 -18.48
CA LEU A 267 -6.18 -15.09 -18.39
C LEU A 267 -5.23 -14.97 -17.20
N VAL A 268 -4.79 -13.75 -16.86
CA VAL A 268 -3.71 -13.52 -15.88
C VAL A 268 -4.16 -12.88 -14.57
N ALA A 269 -5.38 -12.38 -14.47
CA ALA A 269 -5.86 -11.69 -13.28
C ALA A 269 -5.98 -12.61 -12.06
N PRO A 270 -5.74 -12.10 -10.84
CA PRO A 270 -6.13 -12.77 -9.59
C PRO A 270 -7.64 -13.05 -9.52
N GLU A 271 -8.04 -14.05 -8.71
CA GLU A 271 -9.45 -14.43 -8.53
C GLU A 271 -10.32 -13.31 -7.94
N ASP A 272 -9.73 -12.42 -7.14
CA ASP A 272 -10.38 -11.29 -6.48
C ASP A 272 -10.36 -10.01 -7.33
N PHE A 273 -9.91 -10.07 -8.59
CA PHE A 273 -9.88 -8.92 -9.48
C PHE A 273 -11.29 -8.42 -9.83
N ASP A 274 -11.53 -7.11 -9.67
CA ASP A 274 -12.80 -6.49 -10.02
C ASP A 274 -13.00 -6.42 -11.53
N VAL A 275 -13.68 -7.42 -12.08
CA VAL A 275 -13.98 -7.52 -13.51
C VAL A 275 -14.90 -6.42 -14.04
N THR A 276 -15.59 -5.67 -13.17
CA THR A 276 -16.49 -4.59 -13.61
C THR A 276 -15.71 -3.44 -14.25
N CYS A 277 -14.42 -3.29 -13.93
CA CYS A 277 -13.57 -2.28 -14.56
C CYS A 277 -13.24 -2.54 -16.03
N MET A 278 -13.55 -3.74 -16.55
CA MET A 278 -13.35 -4.11 -17.96
C MET A 278 -14.55 -3.76 -18.86
N ALA A 279 -15.71 -3.38 -18.28
CA ALA A 279 -16.99 -3.28 -18.98
C ALA A 279 -17.23 -1.93 -19.73
N THR A 280 -16.19 -1.24 -20.18
CA THR A 280 -16.27 0.09 -20.83
C THR A 280 -15.69 0.14 -22.24
#